data_AF-A0A9P9REN9-F1
#
_entry.id   AF-A0A9P9REN9-F1
#
_cell.length_a   1.000
_cell.length_b   1.000
_cell.length_c   1.000
_cell.angle_alpha   90.00
_cell.angle_beta   90.00
_cell.angle_gamma   90.00
#
_symmetry.space_group_name_H-M   'P 1'
#
loop_
_entity.id
_entity.type
_entity.pdbx_description
1 polymer ?
#
loop_
_entity_poly.entity_id
_entity_poly.type
_entity_poly.pdbx_seq_one_letter_code
_entity_poly.pdbx_strand_id
1 'polypeptide(L)'
;MVMDDTGSQLIRIGADGGWTLLSARVSNRNVIMGDIDNQGRYWFSDAGRPWWAIDLYPGSSTYGKIILSGTATHDDGMADWAFVPGGGDYMYAIQYTSTSSTLTRFSRTSYTWQTLKAFGNITGNNVWGALYAAADGNLYGSENTSGNIYKFPIAPTIGTPKFLAAGPVSSWNDGARCIDSESIVA
;
A
#
# COMPACT_ATOMS: atom_id res chain seq x y z
N MET A 1 -1.85 11.97 -2.22
CA MET A 1 -1.89 12.90 -3.38
C MET A 1 -3.05 13.88 -3.18
N VAL A 2 -3.07 15.04 -3.84
CA VAL A 2 -4.25 15.94 -3.86
C VAL A 2 -5.04 15.70 -5.14
N MET A 3 -6.37 15.63 -5.01
CA MET A 3 -7.29 15.39 -6.11
C MET A 3 -8.06 16.67 -6.46
N ASP A 4 -8.25 16.91 -7.76
CA ASP A 4 -9.17 17.93 -8.29
C ASP A 4 -10.04 17.33 -9.42
N ASP A 5 -10.79 18.17 -10.13
CA ASP A 5 -11.70 17.73 -11.21
C ASP A 5 -11.00 17.15 -12.43
N THR A 6 -9.69 17.34 -12.56
CA THR A 6 -8.88 16.92 -13.71
C THR A 6 -7.93 15.77 -13.40
N GLY A 7 -7.88 15.28 -12.15
CA GLY A 7 -6.99 14.17 -11.76
C GLY A 7 -6.37 14.30 -10.37
N SER A 8 -5.25 13.60 -10.20
CA SER A 8 -4.52 13.52 -8.93
C SER A 8 -3.07 13.97 -9.10
N GLN A 9 -2.60 14.82 -8.19
CA GLN A 9 -1.27 15.41 -8.20
C GLN A 9 -0.47 15.06 -6.94
N LEU A 10 0.83 14.82 -7.12
CA LEU A 10 1.72 14.52 -6.03
C LEU A 10 1.86 15.74 -5.10
N ILE A 11 1.77 15.48 -3.80
CA ILE A 11 2.10 16.45 -2.76
C ILE A 11 3.32 15.97 -2.00
N ARG A 12 4.11 16.93 -1.50
CA ARG A 12 5.13 16.70 -0.49
C ARG A 12 4.70 17.42 0.78
N ILE A 13 4.64 16.68 1.88
CA ILE A 13 4.38 17.23 3.22
C ILE A 13 5.74 17.40 3.91
N GLY A 14 5.99 18.61 4.43
CA GLY A 14 7.19 18.96 5.18
C GLY A 14 7.11 18.51 6.63
N ALA A 15 8.25 18.56 7.32
CA ALA A 15 8.33 18.21 8.75
C ALA A 15 7.51 19.15 9.66
N ASP A 16 7.17 20.34 9.17
CA ASP A 16 6.30 21.33 9.82
C ASP A 16 4.81 21.10 9.54
N GLY A 17 4.45 20.05 8.78
CA GLY A 17 3.09 19.79 8.33
C GLY A 17 2.62 20.66 7.15
N GLY A 18 3.45 21.61 6.70
CA GLY A 18 3.21 22.36 5.47
C GLY A 18 3.28 21.44 4.25
N TRP A 19 2.69 21.85 3.13
CA TRP A 19 2.72 21.03 1.92
C TRP A 19 2.94 21.83 0.64
N THR A 20 3.50 21.16 -0.37
CA THR A 20 3.75 21.73 -1.70
C THR A 20 3.30 20.75 -2.78
N LEU A 21 2.77 21.25 -3.89
CA LEU A 21 2.52 20.46 -5.08
C LEU A 21 3.84 20.15 -5.81
N LEU A 22 4.00 18.91 -6.25
CA LEU A 22 5.04 18.49 -7.18
C LEU A 22 4.45 18.29 -8.58
N SER A 23 5.30 18.23 -9.61
CA SER A 23 4.85 18.22 -11.02
C SER A 23 4.19 16.90 -11.45
N ALA A 24 4.52 15.77 -10.82
CA ALA A 24 3.89 14.49 -11.14
C ALA A 24 2.36 14.53 -10.94
N ARG A 25 1.64 14.19 -12.01
CA ARG A 25 0.19 14.21 -12.07
C ARG A 25 -0.34 13.11 -12.99
N VAL A 26 -1.47 12.53 -12.62
CA VAL A 26 -2.27 11.62 -13.46
C VAL A 26 -3.68 12.17 -13.63
N SER A 27 -4.34 11.85 -14.74
CA SER A 27 -5.75 12.21 -14.96
C SER A 27 -6.72 11.34 -14.14
N ASN A 28 -6.25 10.22 -13.59
CA ASN A 28 -7.07 9.35 -12.75
C ASN A 28 -7.33 10.02 -11.38
N ARG A 29 -8.60 10.05 -10.97
CA ARG A 29 -9.08 10.61 -9.70
C ARG A 29 -9.26 9.56 -8.61
N ASN A 30 -9.13 8.27 -8.93
CA ASN A 30 -9.37 7.16 -8.01
C ASN A 30 -8.07 6.49 -7.55
N VAL A 31 -6.97 7.23 -7.46
CA VAL A 31 -5.71 6.68 -6.91
C VAL A 31 -5.83 6.57 -5.39
N ILE A 32 -6.06 5.36 -4.90
CA ILE A 32 -6.41 5.08 -3.48
C ILE A 32 -5.37 4.21 -2.77
N MET A 33 -4.29 3.81 -3.46
CA MET A 33 -3.26 2.94 -2.90
C MET A 33 -1.89 3.55 -3.16
N GLY A 34 -0.96 3.44 -2.21
CA GLY A 34 0.38 3.99 -2.39
C GLY A 34 1.42 3.55 -1.35
N ASP A 35 2.62 3.15 -1.79
CA ASP A 35 3.77 3.01 -0.88
C ASP A 35 5.10 3.26 -1.63
N ILE A 36 6.14 3.56 -0.86
CA ILE A 36 7.51 3.78 -1.36
C ILE A 36 8.29 2.47 -1.26
N ASP A 37 9.03 2.16 -2.32
CA ASP A 37 9.88 0.99 -2.36
C ASP A 37 11.31 1.23 -1.85
N ASN A 38 12.12 0.17 -1.81
CA ASN A 38 13.53 0.21 -1.42
C ASN A 38 14.47 0.94 -2.39
N GLN A 39 13.95 1.54 -3.46
CA GLN A 39 14.71 2.33 -4.44
C GLN A 39 14.29 3.81 -4.41
N GLY A 40 13.42 4.20 -3.48
CA GLY A 40 12.91 5.56 -3.41
C GLY A 40 11.87 5.87 -4.48
N ARG A 41 11.19 4.86 -5.04
CA ARG A 41 10.08 5.08 -5.99
C ARG A 41 8.76 4.94 -5.26
N TYR A 42 7.87 5.91 -5.43
CA TYR A 42 6.49 5.85 -4.95
C TYR A 42 5.60 5.17 -5.98
N TRP A 43 5.07 4.00 -5.62
CA TRP A 43 4.12 3.25 -6.44
C TRP A 43 2.72 3.52 -5.97
N PHE A 44 1.82 3.86 -6.90
CA PHE A 44 0.43 4.15 -6.57
C PHE A 44 -0.53 3.60 -7.64
N SER A 45 -1.77 3.36 -7.23
CA SER A 45 -2.75 2.67 -8.08
C SER A 45 -4.19 3.04 -7.74
N ASP A 46 -5.05 2.87 -8.74
CA ASP A 46 -6.50 2.76 -8.57
C ASP A 46 -6.86 1.29 -8.37
N ALA A 47 -7.05 0.92 -7.10
CA ALA A 47 -7.46 -0.42 -6.67
C ALA A 47 -6.63 -1.56 -7.31
N GLY A 48 -5.33 -1.38 -7.51
CA GLY A 48 -4.43 -2.41 -8.04
C GLY A 48 -4.53 -2.64 -9.56
N ARG A 49 -5.31 -1.82 -10.28
CA ARG A 49 -5.55 -1.95 -11.73
C ARG A 49 -4.62 -1.04 -12.53
N PRO A 50 -4.98 0.21 -12.92
CA PRO A 50 -3.96 1.09 -13.46
C PRO A 50 -3.01 1.48 -12.33
N TRP A 51 -1.72 1.48 -12.63
CA TRP A 51 -0.65 1.73 -11.67
C TRP A 51 0.40 2.66 -12.28
N TRP A 52 1.12 3.34 -11.41
CA TRP A 52 2.19 4.27 -11.75
C TRP A 52 3.32 4.20 -10.74
N ALA A 53 4.51 4.60 -11.14
CA ALA A 53 5.64 4.81 -10.24
C ALA A 53 6.24 6.21 -10.47
N ILE A 54 6.41 6.97 -9.39
CA ILE A 54 7.14 8.24 -9.37
C ILE A 54 8.50 8.02 -8.75
N ASP A 55 9.54 8.56 -9.38
CA ASP A 55 10.87 8.60 -8.79
C ASP A 55 10.94 9.69 -7.72
N LEU A 56 11.20 9.29 -6.48
CA LEU A 56 11.42 10.18 -5.34
C LEU A 56 12.81 9.99 -4.73
N TYR A 57 13.75 9.35 -5.44
CA TYR A 57 15.10 9.19 -4.94
C TYR A 57 15.84 10.54 -4.92
N PRO A 58 16.30 11.04 -3.75
CA PRO A 58 16.95 12.34 -3.68
C PRO A 58 18.14 12.46 -4.63
N GLY A 59 18.19 13.56 -5.39
CA GLY A 59 19.27 13.82 -6.36
C GLY A 59 19.09 13.15 -7.73
N SER A 60 18.04 12.36 -7.94
CA SER A 60 17.74 11.80 -9.26
C SER A 60 17.38 12.87 -10.29
N SER A 61 17.80 12.68 -11.54
CA SER A 61 17.45 13.54 -12.68
C SER A 61 15.96 13.46 -13.08
N THR A 62 15.27 12.42 -12.60
CA THR A 62 13.83 12.21 -12.76
C THR A 62 13.03 12.41 -11.47
N TYR A 63 13.64 13.00 -10.43
CA TYR A 63 12.95 13.28 -9.18
C TYR A 63 11.61 14.02 -9.40
N GLY A 64 10.54 13.51 -8.79
CA GLY A 64 9.19 14.04 -8.89
C GLY A 64 8.50 13.78 -10.23
N LYS A 65 9.03 12.90 -11.09
CA LYS A 65 8.42 12.52 -12.38
C LYS A 65 7.86 11.10 -12.31
N ILE A 66 6.77 10.87 -13.03
CA ILE A 66 6.27 9.51 -13.31
C ILE A 66 7.28 8.85 -14.27
N ILE A 67 7.84 7.73 -13.85
CA ILE A 67 8.86 6.98 -14.61
C ILE A 67 8.32 5.66 -15.17
N LEU A 68 7.24 5.13 -14.61
CA LEU A 68 6.57 3.93 -15.07
C LEU A 68 5.05 4.08 -14.94
N SER A 69 4.32 3.39 -15.80
CA SER A 69 2.87 3.25 -15.70
C SER A 69 2.40 2.02 -16.46
N GLY A 70 1.26 1.46 -16.05
CA GLY A 70 0.63 0.37 -16.78
C GLY A 70 -0.72 0.00 -16.19
N THR A 71 -1.19 -1.18 -16.57
CA THR A 71 -2.41 -1.79 -16.04
C THR A 71 -2.12 -3.22 -15.63
N ALA A 72 -2.73 -3.66 -14.54
CA ALA A 72 -2.78 -5.05 -14.11
C ALA A 72 -4.23 -5.49 -13.85
N THR A 73 -4.45 -6.80 -13.77
CA THR A 73 -5.77 -7.38 -13.54
C THR A 73 -5.75 -8.29 -12.32
N HIS A 74 -6.84 -8.26 -11.57
CA HIS A 74 -7.19 -9.21 -10.53
C HIS A 74 -8.72 -9.27 -10.39
N ASP A 75 -9.20 -10.29 -9.68
CA ASP A 75 -10.63 -10.65 -9.67
C ASP A 75 -11.39 -10.02 -8.50
N ASP A 76 -10.76 -9.93 -7.33
CA ASP A 76 -11.41 -9.53 -6.08
C ASP A 76 -11.21 -8.06 -5.71
N GLY A 77 -11.87 -7.59 -4.66
CA GLY A 77 -11.68 -6.24 -4.14
C GLY A 77 -10.27 -6.03 -3.59
N MET A 78 -9.74 -4.81 -3.70
CA MET A 78 -8.44 -4.42 -3.15
C MET A 78 -8.49 -2.93 -2.80
N ALA A 79 -8.04 -2.59 -1.61
CA ALA A 79 -8.15 -1.22 -1.11
C ALA A 79 -6.79 -0.56 -0.84
N ASP A 80 -5.75 -1.34 -0.55
CA ASP A 80 -4.40 -0.82 -0.30
C ASP A 80 -3.30 -1.89 -0.54
N TRP A 81 -2.03 -1.46 -0.56
CA TRP A 81 -0.84 -2.30 -0.67
C TRP A 81 0.33 -1.75 0.15
N ALA A 82 1.38 -2.55 0.37
CA ALA A 82 2.63 -2.05 0.94
C ALA A 82 3.86 -2.80 0.40
N PHE A 83 4.99 -2.11 0.36
CA PHE A 83 6.30 -2.71 0.14
C PHE A 83 6.82 -3.32 1.44
N VAL A 84 7.01 -4.64 1.46
CA VAL A 84 7.43 -5.38 2.66
C VAL A 84 8.95 -5.66 2.63
N PRO A 85 9.74 -5.13 3.57
CA PRO A 85 11.16 -5.45 3.70
C PRO A 85 11.39 -6.98 3.78
N GLY A 86 12.37 -7.48 3.03
CA GLY A 86 12.65 -8.93 2.97
C GLY A 86 11.66 -9.77 2.15
N GLY A 87 10.54 -9.20 1.68
CA GLY A 87 9.56 -9.90 0.85
C GLY A 87 9.96 -10.06 -0.63
N GLY A 88 11.03 -9.38 -1.06
CA GLY A 88 11.48 -9.36 -2.46
C GLY A 88 10.96 -8.16 -3.24
N ASP A 89 10.98 -8.24 -4.58
CA ASP A 89 10.67 -7.13 -5.48
C ASP A 89 9.16 -6.97 -5.76
N TYR A 90 8.37 -6.80 -4.69
CA TYR A 90 6.91 -6.84 -4.78
C TYR A 90 6.20 -5.78 -3.92
N MET A 91 5.01 -5.39 -4.34
CA MET A 91 4.00 -4.77 -3.48
C MET A 91 3.05 -5.87 -2.98
N TYR A 92 2.73 -5.89 -1.69
CA TYR A 92 1.85 -6.89 -1.08
C TYR A 92 0.49 -6.27 -0.76
N ALA A 93 -0.58 -7.01 -1.03
CA ALA A 93 -1.94 -6.59 -0.77
C ALA A 93 -2.76 -7.74 -0.19
N ILE A 94 -3.89 -7.41 0.42
CA ILE A 94 -4.92 -8.37 0.80
C ILE A 94 -6.14 -8.12 -0.09
N GLN A 95 -6.35 -9.00 -1.06
CA GLN A 95 -7.59 -9.04 -1.81
C GLN A 95 -8.73 -9.54 -0.93
N TYR A 96 -9.94 -9.05 -1.18
CA TYR A 96 -11.08 -9.37 -0.34
C TYR A 96 -12.36 -9.66 -1.11
N THR A 97 -13.14 -10.57 -0.53
CA THR A 97 -14.57 -10.78 -0.79
C THR A 97 -15.32 -10.73 0.53
N SER A 98 -16.65 -10.85 0.51
CA SER A 98 -17.45 -10.96 1.73
C SER A 98 -17.12 -12.19 2.59
N THR A 99 -16.38 -13.17 2.06
CA THR A 99 -16.08 -14.44 2.73
C THR A 99 -14.60 -14.79 2.78
N SER A 100 -13.71 -13.99 2.17
CA SER A 100 -12.28 -14.30 2.10
C SER A 100 -11.38 -13.07 2.15
N SER A 101 -10.29 -13.20 2.89
CA SER A 101 -9.07 -12.40 2.78
C SER A 101 -7.98 -13.23 2.09
N THR A 102 -7.39 -12.70 1.03
CA THR A 102 -6.41 -13.41 0.20
C THR A 102 -5.13 -12.58 0.05
N LEU A 103 -4.01 -13.11 0.53
CA LEU A 103 -2.70 -12.49 0.32
C LEU A 103 -2.29 -12.63 -1.15
N THR A 104 -1.99 -11.48 -1.75
CA THR A 104 -1.48 -11.38 -3.11
C THR A 104 -0.26 -10.46 -3.16
N ARG A 105 0.48 -10.54 -4.26
CA ARG A 105 1.60 -9.63 -4.52
C ARG A 105 1.63 -9.17 -5.97
N PHE A 106 1.99 -7.91 -6.18
CA PHE A 106 2.25 -7.31 -7.48
C PHE A 106 3.75 -7.29 -7.73
N SER A 107 4.18 -7.88 -8.85
CA SER A 107 5.57 -7.89 -9.29
C SER A 107 5.97 -6.55 -9.87
N ARG A 108 6.98 -5.89 -9.28
CA ARG A 108 7.54 -4.63 -9.82
C ARG A 108 8.44 -4.83 -11.03
N THR A 109 8.70 -6.09 -11.41
CA THR A 109 9.46 -6.46 -12.61
C THR A 109 8.55 -6.90 -13.77
N SER A 110 7.58 -7.79 -13.50
CA SER A 110 6.67 -8.32 -14.54
C SER A 110 5.33 -7.59 -14.62
N TYR A 111 5.04 -6.69 -13.68
CA TYR A 111 3.81 -5.90 -13.61
C TYR A 111 2.52 -6.72 -13.55
N THR A 112 2.58 -7.88 -12.91
CA THR A 112 1.48 -8.82 -12.78
C THR A 112 1.19 -9.14 -11.31
N TRP A 113 -0.08 -9.45 -11.03
CA TRP A 113 -0.52 -9.97 -9.74
C TRP A 113 -0.29 -11.48 -9.62
N GLN A 114 0.03 -11.94 -8.42
CA GLN A 114 0.11 -13.34 -8.06
C GLN A 114 -0.62 -13.58 -6.73
N THR A 115 -1.53 -14.56 -6.71
CA THR A 115 -2.15 -15.07 -5.49
C THR A 115 -1.18 -15.97 -4.73
N LEU A 116 -1.03 -15.74 -3.42
CA LEU A 116 -0.11 -16.50 -2.58
C LEU A 116 -0.84 -17.42 -1.62
N LYS A 117 -1.81 -16.89 -0.86
CA LYS A 117 -2.50 -17.66 0.18
C LYS A 117 -3.87 -17.07 0.50
N ALA A 118 -4.90 -17.91 0.49
CA ALA A 118 -6.22 -17.57 1.02
C ALA A 118 -6.27 -17.86 2.53
N PHE A 119 -6.81 -16.92 3.31
CA PHE A 119 -7.01 -17.07 4.75
C PHE A 119 -8.47 -17.27 5.13
N GLY A 120 -9.39 -17.14 4.18
CA GLY A 120 -10.83 -17.12 4.46
C GLY A 120 -11.23 -15.84 5.21
N ASN A 121 -12.39 -15.87 5.86
CA ASN A 121 -12.86 -14.74 6.65
C ASN A 121 -11.98 -14.55 7.89
N ILE A 122 -11.44 -13.34 8.07
CA ILE A 122 -10.59 -13.02 9.23
C ILE A 122 -11.38 -12.17 10.23
N THR A 123 -11.94 -11.05 9.77
CA THR A 123 -12.64 -10.10 10.64
C THR A 123 -13.52 -9.14 9.83
N GLY A 124 -14.52 -8.54 10.48
CA GLY A 124 -15.44 -7.59 9.85
C GLY A 124 -16.04 -8.10 8.54
N ASN A 125 -15.87 -7.33 7.46
CA ASN A 125 -16.25 -7.72 6.10
C ASN A 125 -15.02 -7.95 5.19
N ASN A 126 -13.82 -8.08 5.78
CA ASN A 126 -12.52 -8.24 5.11
C ASN A 126 -12.07 -7.05 4.24
N VAL A 127 -12.69 -5.86 4.34
CA VAL A 127 -12.18 -4.70 3.60
C VAL A 127 -10.97 -4.13 4.33
N TRP A 128 -9.77 -4.45 3.84
CA TRP A 128 -8.49 -3.99 4.39
C TRP A 128 -8.10 -2.63 3.80
N GLY A 129 -8.68 -1.56 4.32
CA GLY A 129 -8.52 -0.22 3.74
C GLY A 129 -7.18 0.46 4.04
N ALA A 130 -6.39 -0.06 4.97
CA ALA A 130 -5.03 0.43 5.22
C ALA A 130 -4.07 -0.74 5.38
N LEU A 131 -2.99 -0.73 4.61
CA LEU A 131 -1.88 -1.67 4.70
C LEU A 131 -0.56 -0.92 4.92
N TYR A 132 0.29 -1.46 5.78
CA TYR A 132 1.61 -0.90 6.05
C TYR A 132 2.56 -2.02 6.44
N ALA A 133 3.86 -1.81 6.24
CA ALA A 133 4.88 -2.81 6.55
C ALA A 133 5.96 -2.25 7.45
N ALA A 134 6.50 -3.11 8.32
CA ALA A 134 7.60 -2.78 9.23
C ALA A 134 8.90 -3.49 8.82
N ALA A 135 10.01 -3.08 9.44
CA ALA A 135 11.33 -3.67 9.21
C ALA A 135 11.39 -5.17 9.56
N ASP A 136 10.47 -5.63 10.41
CA ASP A 136 10.34 -7.02 10.85
C ASP A 136 9.83 -8.02 9.78
N GLY A 137 9.62 -7.56 8.54
CA GLY A 137 9.23 -8.40 7.41
C GLY A 137 7.75 -8.80 7.40
N ASN A 138 6.91 -8.06 8.14
CA ASN A 138 5.48 -8.30 8.19
C ASN A 138 4.69 -7.19 7.51
N LEU A 139 3.56 -7.59 6.94
CA LEU A 139 2.51 -6.70 6.49
C LEU A 139 1.52 -6.56 7.66
N TYR A 140 1.01 -5.37 7.86
CA TYR A 140 -0.01 -5.03 8.85
C TYR A 140 -1.20 -4.46 8.10
N GLY A 141 -2.41 -4.87 8.50
CA GLY A 141 -3.63 -4.40 7.87
C GLY A 141 -4.67 -4.00 8.90
N SER A 142 -5.30 -2.84 8.68
CA SER A 142 -6.49 -2.42 9.40
C SER A 142 -7.72 -2.78 8.59
N GLU A 143 -8.62 -3.56 9.15
CA GLU A 143 -9.91 -3.86 8.53
C GLU A 143 -10.94 -2.78 8.91
N ASN A 144 -11.69 -2.32 7.92
CA ASN A 144 -12.49 -1.10 8.00
C ASN A 144 -13.64 -1.21 8.99
N THR A 145 -14.43 -2.28 8.89
CA THR A 145 -15.71 -2.37 9.61
C THR A 145 -15.59 -2.78 11.06
N SER A 146 -14.57 -3.58 11.39
CA SER A 146 -14.26 -4.00 12.75
C SER A 146 -13.26 -3.06 13.42
N GLY A 147 -12.46 -2.30 12.65
CA GLY A 147 -11.33 -1.53 13.15
C GLY A 147 -10.15 -2.39 13.59
N ASN A 148 -10.23 -3.72 13.46
CA ASN A 148 -9.18 -4.61 13.95
C ASN A 148 -7.93 -4.54 13.07
N ILE A 149 -6.78 -4.48 13.74
CA ILE A 149 -5.46 -4.49 13.11
C ILE A 149 -4.88 -5.89 13.23
N TYR A 150 -4.49 -6.45 12.09
CA TYR A 150 -3.86 -7.77 11.98
C TYR A 150 -2.45 -7.67 11.42
N LYS A 151 -1.60 -8.56 11.91
CA LYS A 151 -0.25 -8.83 11.41
C LYS A 151 -0.29 -10.04 10.48
N PHE A 152 0.22 -9.89 9.27
CA PHE A 152 0.38 -10.92 8.24
C PHE A 152 1.88 -11.20 8.03
N PRO A 153 2.39 -12.36 8.47
CA PRO A 153 3.80 -12.70 8.23
C PRO A 153 4.07 -12.97 6.76
N ILE A 154 5.07 -12.28 6.20
CA ILE A 154 5.47 -12.35 4.78
C ILE A 154 6.87 -12.93 4.63
N ALA A 155 7.85 -12.36 5.33
CA ALA A 155 9.25 -12.76 5.29
C ALA A 155 9.72 -13.26 6.66
N PRO A 156 10.57 -14.31 6.73
CA PRO A 156 11.11 -15.08 5.60
C PRO A 156 10.09 -16.08 5.00
N THR A 157 8.96 -16.30 5.66
CA THR A 157 7.93 -17.24 5.21
C THR A 157 6.53 -16.70 5.47
N ILE A 158 5.58 -17.08 4.61
CA ILE A 158 4.17 -16.71 4.75
C ILE A 158 3.55 -17.48 5.91
N GLY A 159 3.11 -16.74 6.93
CA GLY A 159 2.53 -17.29 8.16
C GLY A 159 1.00 -17.32 8.18
N THR A 160 0.46 -17.45 9.40
CA THR A 160 -0.96 -17.26 9.70
C THR A 160 -1.17 -15.84 10.24
N PRO A 161 -2.22 -15.11 9.82
CA PRO A 161 -2.52 -13.78 10.34
C PRO A 161 -2.77 -13.81 11.85
N LYS A 162 -2.34 -12.76 12.55
CA LYS A 162 -2.48 -12.62 14.00
C LYS A 162 -3.15 -11.30 14.33
N PHE A 163 -4.19 -11.34 15.16
CA PHE A 163 -4.75 -10.12 15.73
C PHE A 163 -3.67 -9.39 16.55
N LEU A 164 -3.58 -8.07 16.37
CA LEU A 164 -2.61 -7.23 17.06
C LEU A 164 -3.30 -6.28 18.04
N ALA A 165 -4.29 -5.52 17.55
CA ALA A 165 -4.97 -4.49 18.33
C ALA A 165 -6.32 -4.13 17.72
N ALA A 166 -7.20 -3.52 18.53
CA ALA A 166 -8.40 -2.85 18.04
C ALA A 166 -8.06 -1.38 17.74
N GLY A 167 -8.33 -0.94 16.52
CA GLY A 167 -8.31 0.45 16.08
C GLY A 167 -9.73 1.01 15.91
N PRO A 168 -9.86 2.25 15.42
CA PRO A 168 -11.15 2.84 15.13
C PRO A 168 -11.81 2.17 13.91
N VAL A 169 -13.12 1.98 13.97
CA VAL A 169 -13.94 1.63 12.79
C VAL A 169 -13.91 2.81 11.82
N SER A 170 -13.78 2.51 10.52
CA SER A 170 -13.85 3.51 9.46
C SER A 170 -14.47 2.95 8.19
N SER A 171 -15.14 3.79 7.40
CA SER A 171 -15.51 3.46 6.02
C SER A 171 -14.40 3.79 5.02
N TRP A 172 -13.50 4.71 5.40
CA TRP A 172 -12.35 5.16 4.62
C TRP A 172 -11.17 5.43 5.56
N ASN A 173 -10.12 4.65 5.41
CA ASN A 173 -8.85 4.83 6.11
C ASN A 173 -7.72 4.62 5.10
N ASP A 174 -6.53 5.01 5.50
CA ASP A 174 -5.30 4.82 4.75
C ASP A 174 -4.17 4.59 5.76
N GLY A 175 -3.12 3.92 5.32
CA GLY A 175 -1.94 3.59 6.11
C GLY A 175 -0.78 4.52 5.77
N ALA A 176 -0.22 5.18 6.77
CA ALA A 176 1.10 5.79 6.65
C ALA A 176 2.07 5.07 7.58
N ARG A 177 3.20 4.59 7.05
CA ARG A 177 4.27 4.03 7.88
C ARG A 177 5.34 5.07 8.18
N CYS A 178 5.91 4.99 9.37
CA CYS A 178 7.23 5.49 9.68
C CYS A 178 8.16 4.28 9.80
N ILE A 179 9.01 4.04 8.78
CA ILE A 179 9.84 2.83 8.73
C ILE A 179 10.83 2.74 9.91
N ASP A 180 11.19 3.88 10.48
CA ASP A 180 12.09 4.01 11.62
C ASP A 180 11.37 4.19 12.97
N SER A 181 10.05 3.98 13.06
CA SER A 181 9.32 4.16 14.34
C SER A 181 9.80 3.23 15.45
N GLU A 182 10.44 2.11 15.09
CA GLU A 182 11.08 1.18 16.02
C GLU A 182 12.34 1.76 16.71
N SER A 183 12.90 2.86 16.20
CA SER A 183 14.11 3.49 16.73
C SER A 183 13.87 4.58 17.80
N ILE A 184 12.62 4.83 18.20
CA ILE A 184 12.26 5.87 19.18
C ILE A 184 12.15 5.33 20.62
N VAL A 185 12.54 4.09 20.89
CA VAL A 185 12.73 3.62 22.27
C VAL A 185 14.12 4.03 22.76
N ALA A 186 14.21 5.28 23.25
CA ALA A 186 15.31 5.74 24.09
C ALA A 186 14.93 5.58 25.57
#